data_AF-A0A210PUI5-F1
#
_entry.id   AF-A0A210PUI5-F1
#
_cell.length_a   1.000
_cell.length_b   1.000
_cell.length_c   1.000
_cell.angle_alpha   90.00
_cell.angle_beta   90.00
_cell.angle_gamma   90.00
#
_symmetry.space_group_name_H-M   'P 1'
#
loop_
_entity.id
_entity.type
_entity.pdbx_description
1 polymer ?
#
loop_
_entity_poly.entity_id
_entity_poly.type
_entity_poly.pdbx_seq_one_letter_code
_entity_poly.pdbx_strand_id
1 'polypeptide(L)'
;MAAQERRNIIIDTDGGVNDEQERRKIIIDTDGGVDDAQAIFMMLDSIVYDVIGITCVRVNSAVDQVVRNVLKILTAADQLNIPVFRGCDCSVLGEVS
;
A
#
# COMPACT_ATOMS: atom_id res chain seq x y z
N MET A 1 11.83 -17.42 15.50
CA MET A 1 12.01 -16.61 14.28
C MET A 1 10.89 -16.99 13.33
N ALA A 2 9.70 -16.41 13.53
CA ALA A 2 8.53 -16.71 12.71
C ALA A 2 8.62 -15.85 11.45
N ALA A 3 8.66 -16.49 10.29
CA ALA A 3 8.49 -15.80 9.02
C ALA A 3 7.02 -15.35 8.96
N GLN A 4 6.76 -14.10 9.31
CA GLN A 4 5.46 -13.47 9.12
C GLN A 4 5.18 -13.48 7.62
N GLU A 5 4.15 -14.21 7.19
CA GLU A 5 3.68 -14.21 5.80
C GLU A 5 3.30 -12.78 5.39
N ARG A 6 4.09 -12.19 4.49
CA ARG A 6 3.85 -10.84 3.97
C ARG A 6 2.70 -10.91 2.97
N ARG A 7 1.56 -10.33 3.32
CA ARG A 7 0.40 -10.20 2.45
C ARG A 7 0.08 -8.72 2.26
N ASN A 8 0.59 -8.14 1.18
CA ASN A 8 0.05 -6.87 0.68
C ASN A 8 -1.33 -7.18 0.10
N ILE A 9 -2.36 -6.61 0.71
CA ILE A 9 -3.72 -6.75 0.19
C ILE A 9 -3.89 -5.65 -0.86
N ILE A 10 -3.87 -6.06 -2.12
CA ILE A 10 -4.37 -5.23 -3.22
C ILE A 10 -5.89 -5.40 -3.18
N ILE A 11 -6.59 -4.34 -2.78
CA ILE A 11 -8.06 -4.32 -2.84
C ILE A 11 -8.43 -3.86 -4.24
N ASP A 12 -8.88 -4.80 -5.06
CA ASP A 12 -9.59 -4.49 -6.30
C ASP A 12 -10.90 -3.79 -5.93
N THR A 13 -11.05 -2.55 -6.40
CA THR A 13 -12.17 -1.70 -6.01
C THR A 13 -13.32 -1.75 -7.00
N ASP A 14 -13.17 -2.40 -8.16
CA ASP A 14 -14.15 -2.33 -9.24
C ASP A 14 -14.90 -3.64 -9.56
N GLY A 15 -14.60 -4.74 -8.86
CA GLY A 15 -15.46 -5.94 -8.85
C GLY A 15 -15.68 -6.60 -10.21
N GLY A 16 -14.88 -6.24 -11.23
CA GLY A 16 -15.06 -6.69 -12.60
C GLY A 16 -15.98 -5.77 -13.39
N VAL A 17 -15.41 -4.70 -13.96
CA VAL A 17 -16.03 -4.00 -15.08
C VAL A 17 -15.32 -4.39 -16.37
N ASN A 18 -16.13 -4.89 -17.31
CA ASN A 18 -15.75 -5.10 -18.69
C ASN A 18 -15.56 -3.73 -19.34
N ASP A 19 -14.33 -3.29 -19.56
CA ASP A 19 -14.01 -2.34 -20.63
C ASP A 19 -12.51 -2.42 -20.92
N GLU A 20 -12.16 -2.75 -22.16
CA GLU A 20 -10.79 -3.05 -22.61
C GLU A 20 -9.84 -1.83 -22.60
N GLN A 21 -10.20 -0.74 -21.90
CA GLN A 21 -9.53 0.56 -21.99
C GLN A 21 -9.35 1.34 -20.68
N GLU A 22 -9.92 0.92 -19.54
CA GLU A 22 -9.69 1.61 -18.26
C GLU A 22 -8.79 0.79 -17.32
N ARG A 23 -7.80 1.46 -16.70
CA ARG A 23 -6.92 0.84 -15.71
C ARG A 23 -7.73 0.44 -14.48
N ARG A 24 -7.49 -0.75 -13.94
CA ARG A 24 -8.15 -1.27 -12.74
C ARG A 24 -7.77 -0.46 -11.51
N LYS A 25 -8.77 0.01 -10.78
CA LYS A 25 -8.53 0.88 -9.62
C LYS A 25 -8.19 0.07 -8.39
N ILE A 26 -7.07 0.40 -7.75
CA ILE A 26 -6.56 -0.33 -6.59
C ILE A 26 -6.24 0.59 -5.41
N ILE A 27 -6.43 0.04 -4.22
CA ILE A 27 -5.88 0.57 -2.96
C ILE A 27 -4.79 -0.40 -2.49
N ILE A 28 -3.65 0.16 -2.08
CA ILE A 28 -2.53 -0.61 -1.54
C ILE A 28 -2.54 -0.51 -0.02
N ASP A 29 -2.66 -1.64 0.67
CA ASP A 29 -2.42 -1.74 2.12
C ASP A 29 -1.03 -2.31 2.39
N THR A 30 -0.20 -1.58 3.16
CA THR A 30 1.25 -1.83 3.28
C THR A 30 1.80 -1.54 4.68
N ASP A 31 2.85 -2.27 5.05
CA ASP A 31 3.63 -2.04 6.28
C ASP A 31 4.92 -1.23 6.04
N GLY A 32 5.15 -0.77 4.80
CA GLY A 32 6.26 0.09 4.41
C GLY A 32 7.62 -0.61 4.44
N GLY A 33 7.63 -1.93 4.29
CA GLY A 33 8.81 -2.76 4.05
C GLY A 33 9.54 -2.41 2.76
N VAL A 34 10.75 -2.95 2.59
CA VAL A 34 11.57 -2.71 1.38
C VAL A 34 10.96 -3.37 0.15
N ASP A 35 10.38 -4.55 0.30
CA ASP A 35 9.62 -5.24 -0.72
C ASP A 35 8.31 -4.53 -1.08
N ASP A 36 7.65 -3.92 -0.10
CA ASP A 36 6.48 -3.07 -0.35
C ASP A 36 6.84 -1.85 -1.19
N ALA A 37 7.99 -1.24 -0.92
CA ALA A 37 8.48 -0.13 -1.73
C ALA A 37 8.64 -0.52 -3.21
N GLN A 38 9.21 -1.70 -3.47
CA GLN A 38 9.35 -2.23 -4.83
C GLN A 38 7.98 -2.49 -5.46
N ALA A 39 7.05 -3.09 -4.73
CA ALA A 39 5.69 -3.34 -5.21
C ALA A 39 4.95 -2.03 -5.54
N ILE A 40 5.07 -0.99 -4.70
CA ILE A 40 4.49 0.32 -4.96
C ILE A 40 5.06 0.91 -6.26
N PHE A 41 6.38 0.90 -6.47
CA PHE A 41 6.95 1.39 -7.73
C PHE A 41 6.42 0.62 -8.94
N MET A 42 6.30 -0.71 -8.85
CA MET A 42 5.74 -1.53 -9.94
C MET A 42 4.27 -1.19 -10.23
N MET A 43 3.47 -0.87 -9.20
CA MET A 43 2.07 -0.50 -9.37
C MET A 43 1.91 0.91 -9.95
N LEU A 44 2.76 1.85 -9.54
CA LEU A 44 2.76 3.22 -10.07
C LEU A 44 3.13 3.28 -11.55
N ASP A 45 4.03 2.40 -12.01
CA ASP A 45 4.43 2.28 -13.42
C ASP A 45 3.47 1.40 -14.25
N SER A 46 2.43 0.84 -13.63
CA SER A 46 1.54 -0.10 -14.30
C SER A 46 0.64 0.58 -15.33
N ILE A 47 0.56 -0.02 -16.53
CA ILE A 47 -0.45 0.31 -17.53
C ILE A 47 -1.80 -0.38 -17.26
N VAL A 48 -1.84 -1.34 -16.32
CA VAL A 48 -3.04 -2.13 -15.99
C VAL A 48 -3.74 -1.58 -14.77
N TYR A 49 -3.00 -1.00 -13.82
CA TYR A 49 -3.52 -0.55 -12.53
C TYR A 49 -3.47 0.96 -12.38
N ASP A 50 -4.46 1.48 -11.65
CA ASP A 50 -4.55 2.88 -11.22
C ASP A 50 -4.58 2.93 -9.69
N VAL A 51 -3.50 3.42 -9.09
CA VAL A 51 -3.39 3.50 -7.62
C VAL A 51 -4.14 4.73 -7.15
N ILE A 52 -5.31 4.53 -6.54
CA ILE A 52 -6.18 5.61 -6.08
C ILE A 52 -5.98 5.98 -4.61
N GLY A 53 -5.20 5.19 -3.86
CA GLY A 53 -4.85 5.47 -2.47
C GLY A 53 -3.96 4.41 -1.84
N ILE A 54 -3.29 4.76 -0.74
CA ILE A 54 -2.44 3.87 0.03
C ILE A 54 -2.83 3.95 1.52
N THR A 55 -3.02 2.79 2.16
CA THR A 55 -3.23 2.67 3.60
C THR A 55 -1.99 2.08 4.28
N CYS A 56 -1.65 2.60 5.45
CA CYS A 56 -0.45 2.20 6.19
C CYS A 56 -0.83 1.46 7.47
N VAL A 57 -0.29 0.27 7.70
CA VAL A 57 -0.53 -0.54 8.91
C VAL A 57 0.78 -0.88 9.62
N ARG A 58 0.70 -1.17 10.92
CA ARG A 58 1.86 -1.65 11.70
C ARG A 58 2.06 -3.15 11.53
N VAL A 59 3.30 -3.55 11.27
CA VAL A 59 3.82 -4.89 11.55
C VAL A 59 5.14 -4.79 12.31
N ASN A 60 6.22 -4.34 11.64
CA ASN A 60 7.56 -4.24 12.22
C ASN A 60 7.99 -2.81 12.58
N SER A 61 7.24 -1.81 12.12
CA SER A 61 7.53 -0.39 12.31
C SER A 61 6.29 0.32 12.85
N ALA A 62 6.50 1.38 13.62
CA ALA A 62 5.39 2.24 14.02
C ALA A 62 4.67 2.79 12.79
N VAL A 63 3.34 2.86 12.81
CA VAL A 63 2.57 3.25 11.61
C VAL A 63 2.96 4.64 11.09
N ASP A 64 3.36 5.56 11.98
CA ASP A 64 3.87 6.87 11.57
C ASP A 64 5.17 6.78 10.78
N GLN A 65 6.03 5.80 11.09
CA GLN A 65 7.23 5.51 10.31
C GLN A 65 6.87 4.91 8.95
N VAL A 66 5.86 4.03 8.91
CA VAL A 66 5.32 3.46 7.66
C VAL A 66 4.81 4.56 6.74
N VAL A 67 3.97 5.47 7.26
CA VAL A 67 3.46 6.63 6.52
C VAL A 67 4.60 7.48 5.99
N ARG A 68 5.63 7.78 6.80
CA ARG A 68 6.83 8.51 6.33
C ARG A 68 7.58 7.77 5.22
N ASN A 69 7.70 6.46 5.30
CA ASN A 69 8.36 5.66 4.26
C ASN A 69 7.57 5.70 2.95
N VAL A 70 6.25 5.50 3.00
CA VAL A 70 5.35 5.58 1.84
C VAL A 70 5.41 6.98 1.21
N LEU A 71 5.36 8.05 2.00
CA LEU A 71 5.49 9.42 1.47
C LEU A 71 6.84 9.67 0.78
N LYS A 72 7.94 9.08 1.28
CA LYS A 72 9.25 9.15 0.60
C LYS A 72 9.24 8.41 -0.74
N ILE A 73 8.58 7.25 -0.81
CA ILE A 73 8.42 6.48 -2.05
C ILE A 73 7.63 7.30 -3.07
N LEU A 74 6.48 7.84 -2.68
CA LEU A 74 5.66 8.70 -3.57
C LEU A 74 6.39 9.97 -3.99
N THR A 75 7.20 10.57 -3.10
CA THR A 75 8.05 11.72 -3.44
C THR A 75 9.08 11.33 -4.50
N ALA A 76 9.75 10.18 -4.35
CA ALA A 76 10.74 9.70 -5.30
C ALA A 76 10.13 9.33 -6.67
N ALA A 77 8.86 8.92 -6.68
CA ALA A 77 8.11 8.60 -7.90
C ALA A 77 7.42 9.82 -8.56
N ASP A 78 7.46 11.00 -7.94
CA ASP A 78 6.70 12.19 -8.35
C ASP A 78 5.17 11.96 -8.39
N GLN A 79 4.64 11.22 -7.41
CA GLN A 79 3.23 10.79 -7.32
C GLN A 79 2.56 11.24 -6.00
N LEU A 80 2.87 12.45 -5.52
CA LEU A 80 2.34 13.00 -4.25
C LEU A 80 0.85 13.35 -4.28
N ASN A 81 0.20 13.24 -5.43
CA ASN A 81 -1.26 13.38 -5.59
C ASN A 81 -2.03 12.17 -5.03
N ILE A 82 -1.38 11.02 -4.84
CA ILE A 82 -2.03 9.82 -4.30
C ILE A 82 -2.20 9.99 -2.78
N PRO A 83 -3.43 9.89 -2.24
CA PRO A 83 -3.65 10.06 -0.82
C PRO A 83 -3.08 8.89 -0.01
N VAL A 84 -2.42 9.21 1.10
CA VAL A 84 -1.89 8.24 2.06
C VAL A 84 -2.67 8.34 3.38
N PHE A 85 -3.23 7.23 3.82
CA PHE A 85 -4.04 7.16 5.03
C PHE A 85 -3.33 6.33 6.10
N ARG A 86 -3.19 6.92 7.29
CA ARG A 86 -2.69 6.23 8.47
C ARG A 86 -3.76 5.25 8.97
N GLY A 87 -3.42 3.96 9.02
CA GLY A 87 -4.28 2.90 9.54
C GLY A 87 -4.06 2.62 11.04
N CYS A 88 -4.40 1.39 11.42
CA CYS A 88 -4.33 0.92 12.79
C CYS A 88 -2.88 0.75 13.27
N ASP A 89 -2.64 1.13 14.52
CA ASP A 89 -1.33 0.99 15.17
C ASP A 89 -1.23 -0.27 16.04
N CYS A 90 -2.28 -1.09 16.09
CA CYS A 90 -2.28 -2.37 16.81
C CYS A 90 -3.12 -3.40 16.08
N SER A 91 -2.93 -4.67 16.43
CA SER A 91 -3.81 -5.74 15.94
C SER A 91 -5.23 -5.58 16.49
N VAL A 92 -6.18 -6.36 15.95
CA VAL A 92 -7.57 -6.37 16.45
C VAL A 92 -7.66 -6.80 17.92
N LEU A 93 -6.70 -7.58 18.42
CA LEU A 93 -6.62 -7.97 19.83
C LEU A 93 -6.03 -6.88 20.74
N GLY A 94 -5.60 -5.75 20.17
CA GLY A 94 -4.94 -4.67 20.91
C GLY A 94 -3.47 -4.94 21.21
N GLU A 95 -2.91 -6.03 20.70
CA GLU A 95 -1.50 -6.38 20.89
C GLU A 95 -0.61 -5.54 19.97
N VAL A 96 0.50 -5.08 20.53
CA VAL A 96 1.59 -4.42 19.81
C VAL A 96 2.72 -5.43 19.73
N SER A 97 2.85 -6.07 18.56
CA SER A 97 3.91 -7.04 18.24
C SER A 97 5.26 -6.38 18.00
#